data_AF-S4PRE1-F1
#
_entry.id   AF-S4PRE1-F1
#
_cell.length_a   1.000
_cell.length_b   1.000
_cell.length_c   1.000
_cell.angle_alpha   90.00
_cell.angle_beta   90.00
_cell.angle_gamma   90.00
#
_symmetry.space_group_name_H-M   'P 1'
#
loop_
_entity.id
_entity.type
_entity.pdbx_description
1 polymer ?
#
loop_
_entity_poly.entity_id
_entity_poly.type
_entity_poly.pdbx_seq_one_letter_code
_entity_poly.pdbx_strand_id
1 'polypeptide(L)'
;MDNWYQAINSNPKHVSAWTNLLALLDNTNQIQKALQIIPKALAELPNSPSIYFAIANIYGKHEQYTTAEKYFHQAIALFKERVQAIHYANLGVLYHRWRKHDLAKQMYKMALKIDPHFSSAKINLYNLEMKIKNKQ
;
A
#
# COMPACT_ATOMS: atom_id res chain seq x y z
N MET A 1 -17.90 -7.01 11.86
CA MET A 1 -16.91 -7.91 11.23
C MET A 1 -17.61 -9.00 10.41
N ASP A 2 -18.80 -9.43 10.82
CA ASP A 2 -19.52 -10.59 10.25
C ASP A 2 -19.90 -10.42 8.76
N ASN A 3 -20.23 -9.21 8.32
CA ASN A 3 -20.67 -8.96 6.94
C ASN A 3 -19.58 -9.26 5.89
N TRP A 4 -18.30 -9.05 6.19
CA TRP A 4 -17.21 -9.33 5.23
C TRP A 4 -16.90 -10.83 5.15
N TYR A 5 -16.95 -11.54 6.27
CA TYR A 5 -16.78 -13.00 6.27
C TYR A 5 -17.91 -13.70 5.53
N GLN A 6 -19.16 -13.24 5.70
CA GLN A 6 -20.29 -13.73 4.91
C GLN A 6 -20.09 -13.44 3.41
N ALA A 7 -19.66 -12.22 3.05
CA ALA A 7 -19.40 -11.88 1.65
C ALA A 7 -18.29 -12.74 1.03
N ILE A 8 -17.21 -13.01 1.78
CA ILE A 8 -16.11 -13.89 1.34
C ILE A 8 -16.59 -15.33 1.19
N ASN A 9 -17.40 -15.84 2.13
CA ASN A 9 -17.91 -17.20 2.05
C ASN A 9 -18.88 -17.38 0.87
N SER A 10 -19.71 -16.37 0.59
CA SER A 10 -20.64 -16.40 -0.54
C SER A 10 -19.96 -16.17 -1.89
N ASN A 11 -18.90 -15.35 -1.94
CA ASN A 11 -18.09 -15.13 -3.12
C ASN A 11 -16.61 -14.89 -2.78
N PRO A 12 -15.80 -15.96 -2.75
CA PRO A 12 -14.38 -15.88 -2.41
C PRO A 12 -13.55 -15.02 -3.39
N LYS A 13 -14.06 -14.77 -4.61
CA LYS A 13 -13.38 -13.93 -5.61
C LYS A 13 -13.78 -12.46 -5.55
N HIS A 14 -14.60 -12.05 -4.57
CA HIS A 14 -14.99 -10.66 -4.42
C HIS A 14 -13.85 -9.80 -3.83
N VAL A 15 -13.08 -9.16 -4.71
CA VAL A 15 -11.90 -8.34 -4.33
C VAL A 15 -12.23 -7.31 -3.26
N SER A 16 -13.33 -6.56 -3.39
CA SER A 16 -13.68 -5.51 -2.44
C SER A 16 -13.94 -6.03 -1.03
N ALA A 17 -14.53 -7.23 -0.88
CA ALA A 17 -14.77 -7.82 0.44
C ALA A 17 -13.45 -8.14 1.15
N TRP A 18 -12.48 -8.70 0.43
CA TRP A 18 -11.15 -8.98 0.98
C TRP A 18 -10.37 -7.71 1.31
N THR A 19 -10.36 -6.70 0.42
CA THR A 19 -9.66 -5.43 0.69
C THR A 19 -10.29 -4.69 1.86
N ASN A 20 -11.62 -4.71 2.00
CA ASN A 20 -12.33 -4.08 3.11
C ASN A 20 -12.09 -4.81 4.43
N LEU A 21 -12.01 -6.16 4.42
CA LEU A 21 -11.64 -6.92 5.60
C LEU A 21 -10.21 -6.60 6.06
N LEU A 22 -9.24 -6.60 5.13
CA LEU A 22 -7.85 -6.24 5.42
C LEU A 22 -7.73 -4.82 5.97
N ALA A 23 -8.41 -3.85 5.34
CA ALA A 23 -8.43 -2.47 5.82
C ALA A 23 -9.08 -2.32 7.20
N LEU A 24 -10.16 -3.07 7.49
CA LEU A 24 -10.78 -3.09 8.81
C LEU A 24 -9.83 -3.64 9.87
N LEU A 25 -9.14 -4.74 9.59
CA LEU A 25 -8.17 -5.34 10.51
C LEU A 25 -6.98 -4.40 10.76
N ASP A 26 -6.51 -3.70 9.72
CA ASP A 26 -5.47 -2.67 9.84
C ASP A 26 -5.91 -1.48 10.70
N ASN A 27 -7.09 -0.93 10.42
CA ASN A 27 -7.62 0.25 11.12
C ASN A 27 -7.97 -0.04 12.59
N THR A 28 -8.26 -1.30 12.91
CA THR A 28 -8.51 -1.75 14.30
C THR A 28 -7.25 -2.31 14.98
N ASN A 29 -6.07 -2.15 14.36
CA ASN A 29 -4.77 -2.57 14.89
C ASN A 29 -4.69 -4.09 15.20
N GLN A 30 -5.48 -4.91 14.51
CA GLN A 30 -5.56 -6.36 14.71
C GLN A 30 -4.59 -7.10 13.77
N ILE A 31 -3.31 -6.74 13.81
CA ILE A 31 -2.29 -7.31 12.90
C ILE A 31 -2.24 -8.84 12.94
N GLN A 32 -2.34 -9.46 14.11
CA GLN A 32 -2.26 -10.92 14.21
C GLN A 32 -3.38 -11.62 13.42
N LYS A 33 -4.59 -11.05 13.43
CA LYS A 33 -5.70 -11.55 12.61
C LYS A 33 -5.47 -11.27 11.13
N ALA A 34 -4.93 -10.09 10.78
CA ALA A 34 -4.57 -9.80 9.39
C ALA A 34 -3.57 -10.84 8.85
N LEU A 35 -2.52 -11.16 9.61
CA LEU A 35 -1.52 -12.16 9.22
C LEU A 35 -2.10 -13.56 9.02
N GLN A 36 -3.14 -13.95 9.77
CA GLN A 36 -3.84 -15.23 9.57
C GLN A 36 -4.71 -15.24 8.30
N ILE A 37 -5.25 -14.08 7.90
CA ILE A 37 -6.18 -13.95 6.78
C ILE A 37 -5.44 -13.72 5.45
N ILE A 38 -4.28 -13.08 5.48
CA ILE A 38 -3.46 -12.78 4.28
C ILE A 38 -3.20 -14.00 3.38
N PRO A 39 -2.76 -15.17 3.90
CA PRO A 39 -2.55 -16.35 3.05
C PRO A 39 -3.81 -16.80 2.32
N LYS A 40 -4.98 -16.71 2.97
CA LYS A 40 -6.28 -17.05 2.34
C LYS A 40 -6.63 -16.05 1.24
N ALA A 41 -6.44 -14.75 1.49
CA ALA A 41 -6.69 -13.71 0.51
C ALA A 41 -5.82 -13.90 -0.76
N LEU A 42 -4.55 -14.27 -0.57
CA LEU A 42 -3.61 -14.53 -1.67
C LEU A 42 -3.94 -15.82 -2.42
N ALA A 43 -4.39 -16.88 -1.73
CA ALA A 43 -4.84 -18.11 -2.39
C ALA A 43 -6.09 -17.88 -3.25
N GLU A 44 -7.02 -17.07 -2.77
CA GLU A 44 -8.24 -16.75 -3.52
C GLU A 44 -8.02 -15.74 -4.65
N LEU A 45 -7.15 -14.74 -4.43
CA LEU A 45 -6.94 -13.63 -5.35
C LEU A 45 -5.46 -13.44 -5.70
N PRO A 46 -4.79 -14.47 -6.27
CA PRO A 46 -3.33 -14.48 -6.47
C PRO A 46 -2.84 -13.43 -7.49
N ASN A 47 -3.73 -12.88 -8.31
CA ASN A 47 -3.40 -11.90 -9.35
C ASN A 47 -4.09 -10.54 -9.12
N SER A 48 -4.60 -10.27 -7.91
CA SER A 48 -5.32 -9.02 -7.64
C SER A 48 -4.37 -7.94 -7.11
N PRO A 49 -3.97 -6.93 -7.92
CA PRO A 49 -3.04 -5.89 -7.50
C PRO A 49 -3.55 -5.12 -6.26
N SER A 50 -4.86 -4.93 -6.13
CA SER A 50 -5.49 -4.29 -4.97
C SER A 50 -5.27 -5.07 -3.66
N ILE A 51 -5.21 -6.41 -3.72
CA ILE A 51 -4.92 -7.26 -2.56
C ILE A 51 -3.47 -7.09 -2.13
N TYR A 52 -2.52 -7.20 -3.08
CA TYR A 52 -1.10 -6.97 -2.79
C TYR A 52 -0.86 -5.58 -2.19
N PHE A 53 -1.55 -4.57 -2.71
CA PHE A 53 -1.46 -3.20 -2.21
C PHE A 53 -2.01 -3.04 -0.78
N ALA A 54 -3.15 -3.66 -0.47
CA ALA A 54 -3.72 -3.66 0.87
C ALA A 54 -2.79 -4.35 1.89
N ILE A 55 -2.19 -5.48 1.50
CA ILE A 55 -1.21 -6.21 2.30
C ILE A 55 0.05 -5.38 2.55
N ALA A 56 0.55 -4.70 1.52
CA ALA A 56 1.71 -3.82 1.64
C ALA A 56 1.48 -2.69 2.64
N ASN A 57 0.30 -2.07 2.63
CA ASN A 57 -0.08 -1.03 3.60
C ASN A 57 -0.05 -1.55 5.03
N ILE A 58 -0.60 -2.76 5.29
CA ILE A 58 -0.59 -3.39 6.61
C ILE A 58 0.85 -3.57 7.09
N TYR A 59 1.70 -4.24 6.31
CA TYR A 59 3.10 -4.47 6.69
C TYR A 59 3.86 -3.16 6.89
N GLY A 60 3.61 -2.16 6.05
CA GLY A 60 4.28 -0.85 6.13
C GLY A 60 3.88 -0.03 7.36
N LYS A 61 2.62 -0.13 7.78
CA LYS A 61 2.13 0.51 9.02
C LYS A 61 2.75 -0.13 10.26
N HIS A 62 3.01 -1.43 10.22
CA HIS A 62 3.61 -2.20 11.29
C HIS A 62 5.14 -2.36 11.15
N GLU A 63 5.78 -1.43 10.43
CA GLU A 63 7.24 -1.30 10.31
C GLU A 63 7.97 -2.52 9.69
N GLN A 64 7.22 -3.43 9.09
CA GLN A 64 7.75 -4.57 8.32
C GLN A 64 8.09 -4.10 6.89
N TYR A 65 9.01 -3.14 6.80
CA TYR A 65 9.20 -2.35 5.59
C TYR A 65 9.70 -3.16 4.38
N THR A 66 10.62 -4.11 4.60
CA THR A 66 11.13 -5.00 3.54
C THR A 66 10.03 -5.86 2.93
N THR A 67 9.12 -6.36 3.76
CA THR A 67 7.96 -7.14 3.31
C THR A 67 6.97 -6.25 2.57
N ALA A 68 6.67 -5.06 3.10
CA ALA A 68 5.78 -4.10 2.45
C ALA A 68 6.29 -3.68 1.06
N GLU A 69 7.59 -3.41 0.93
CA GLU A 69 8.26 -3.06 -0.34
C GLU A 69 8.03 -4.14 -1.41
N LYS A 70 8.23 -5.42 -1.05
CA LYS A 70 7.97 -6.56 -1.96
C LYS A 70 6.52 -6.58 -2.46
N TYR A 71 5.56 -6.45 -1.55
CA TYR A 71 4.13 -6.46 -1.90
C TYR A 71 3.71 -5.25 -2.73
N PHE A 72 4.25 -4.05 -2.46
CA PHE A 72 4.02 -2.88 -3.31
C PHE A 72 4.56 -3.08 -4.73
N HIS A 73 5.78 -3.60 -4.86
CA HIS A 73 6.35 -3.87 -6.18
C HIS A 73 5.54 -4.90 -6.96
N GLN A 74 5.07 -5.96 -6.30
CA GLN A 74 4.16 -6.94 -6.92
C GLN A 74 2.83 -6.30 -7.35
N ALA A 75 2.23 -5.46 -6.50
CA ALA A 75 1.01 -4.73 -6.84
C ALA A 75 1.20 -3.85 -8.08
N ILE A 76 2.27 -3.04 -8.10
CA ILE A 76 2.61 -2.15 -9.21
C ILE A 76 2.84 -2.94 -10.51
N ALA A 77 3.57 -4.06 -10.45
CA ALA A 77 3.78 -4.93 -11.60
C ALA A 77 2.47 -5.52 -12.15
N LEU A 78 1.53 -5.88 -11.28
CA LEU A 78 0.21 -6.42 -11.65
C LEU A 78 -0.74 -5.34 -12.18
N PHE A 79 -0.62 -4.09 -11.74
CA PHE A 79 -1.40 -2.98 -12.30
C PHE A 79 -1.04 -2.70 -13.76
N LYS A 80 0.21 -2.92 -14.17
CA LYS A 80 0.71 -2.69 -15.55
C LYS A 80 0.37 -1.27 -16.02
N GLU A 81 -0.38 -1.13 -17.11
CA GLU A 81 -0.80 0.16 -17.67
C GLU A 81 -1.84 0.89 -16.81
N ARG A 82 -2.45 0.22 -15.82
CA ARG A 82 -3.41 0.81 -14.88
C ARG A 82 -2.75 1.44 -13.66
N VAL A 83 -1.42 1.51 -13.61
CA VAL A 83 -0.70 2.18 -12.52
C VAL A 83 -1.03 3.68 -12.54
N GLN A 84 -1.68 4.13 -11.47
CA GLN A 84 -1.96 5.53 -11.18
C GLN A 84 -0.96 6.15 -10.19
N ALA A 85 -0.95 7.47 -10.09
CA ALA A 85 -0.06 8.24 -9.21
C ALA A 85 -0.10 7.80 -7.73
N ILE A 86 -1.27 7.43 -7.22
CA ILE A 86 -1.46 6.95 -5.84
C ILE A 86 -0.56 5.74 -5.50
N HIS A 87 -0.28 4.85 -6.46
CA HIS A 87 0.50 3.65 -6.19
C HIS A 87 1.96 3.97 -5.91
N TYR A 88 2.57 4.86 -6.72
CA TYR A 88 3.92 5.35 -6.44
C TYR A 88 3.96 6.25 -5.21
N ALA A 89 2.94 7.08 -4.99
CA ALA A 89 2.89 7.93 -3.81
C ALA A 89 2.89 7.12 -2.51
N ASN A 90 2.13 6.01 -2.43
CA ASN A 90 2.11 5.16 -1.26
C ASN A 90 3.42 4.40 -1.04
N LEU A 91 4.08 3.95 -2.11
CA LEU A 91 5.44 3.39 -1.98
C LEU A 91 6.45 4.47 -1.52
N GLY A 92 6.27 5.72 -1.95
CA GLY A 92 7.02 6.87 -1.44
C GLY A 92 6.78 7.12 0.06
N VAL A 93 5.54 6.99 0.53
CA VAL A 93 5.19 7.07 1.95
C VAL A 93 5.86 5.96 2.75
N LEU A 94 5.89 4.73 2.24
CA LEU A 94 6.63 3.64 2.86
C LEU A 94 8.11 4.00 3.03
N TYR A 95 8.78 4.42 1.96
CA TYR A 95 10.20 4.79 2.02
C TYR A 95 10.46 5.99 2.92
N HIS A 96 9.55 6.96 2.97
CA HIS A 96 9.68 8.11 3.87
C HIS A 96 9.63 7.65 5.33
N ARG A 97 8.67 6.80 5.70
CA ARG A 97 8.57 6.21 7.06
C ARG A 97 9.82 5.39 7.40
N TRP A 98 10.32 4.62 6.44
CA TRP A 98 11.54 3.83 6.56
C TRP A 98 12.84 4.67 6.48
N ARG A 99 12.75 5.99 6.41
CA ARG A 99 13.90 6.91 6.30
C ARG A 99 14.80 6.71 5.07
N LYS A 100 14.32 5.98 4.06
CA LYS A 100 14.95 5.88 2.73
C LYS A 100 14.58 7.09 1.89
N HIS A 101 15.09 8.26 2.26
CA HIS A 101 14.64 9.55 1.73
C HIS A 101 14.85 9.71 0.22
N ASP A 102 15.96 9.22 -0.34
CA ASP A 102 16.20 9.29 -1.78
C ASP A 102 15.19 8.47 -2.58
N LEU A 103 14.88 7.26 -2.12
CA LEU A 103 13.87 6.40 -2.74
C LEU A 103 12.47 7.00 -2.59
N ALA A 104 12.14 7.59 -1.43
CA ALA A 104 10.88 8.29 -1.23
C ALA A 104 10.71 9.44 -2.24
N LYS A 105 11.75 10.27 -2.40
CA LYS A 105 11.78 11.37 -3.38
C LYS A 105 11.57 10.87 -4.80
N GLN A 106 12.25 9.79 -5.20
CA GLN A 106 12.07 9.18 -6.51
C GLN A 106 10.62 8.74 -6.73
N MET A 107 10.00 8.07 -5.75
CA MET A 107 8.63 7.59 -5.87
C MET A 107 7.60 8.73 -5.93
N TYR A 108 7.77 9.80 -5.14
CA TYR A 108 6.90 10.97 -5.25
C TYR A 108 7.03 11.66 -6.62
N LYS A 109 8.25 11.76 -7.16
CA LYS A 109 8.45 12.29 -8.52
C LYS A 109 7.79 11.41 -9.58
N MET A 110 7.85 10.08 -9.44
CA MET A 110 7.15 9.16 -10.34
C MET A 110 5.63 9.34 -10.27
N ALA A 111 5.07 9.52 -9.07
CA ALA A 111 3.65 9.84 -8.91
C ALA A 111 3.27 11.14 -9.64
N LEU A 112 4.08 12.20 -9.48
CA LEU A 112 3.86 13.50 -10.14
C LEU A 112 4.10 13.48 -11.65
N LYS A 113 4.88 12.52 -12.16
CA LYS A 113 5.01 12.30 -13.61
C LYS A 113 3.72 11.74 -14.22
N ILE A 114 2.98 10.91 -13.47
CA ILE A 114 1.68 10.38 -13.89
C ILE A 114 0.58 11.43 -13.74
N ASP A 115 0.52 12.06 -12.57
CA ASP A 115 -0.43 13.13 -12.29
C ASP A 115 0.31 14.33 -11.67
N PRO A 116 0.63 15.35 -12.49
CA PRO A 116 1.28 16.58 -12.02
C PRO A 116 0.47 17.37 -10.99
N HIS A 117 -0.81 17.04 -10.76
CA HIS A 117 -1.69 17.71 -9.79
C HIS A 117 -1.94 16.87 -8.54
N PHE A 118 -1.27 15.72 -8.39
CA PHE A 118 -1.47 14.83 -7.26
C PHE A 118 -0.99 15.44 -5.92
N SER A 119 -1.91 16.11 -5.21
CA SER A 119 -1.62 16.93 -4.03
C SER A 119 -0.85 16.19 -2.94
N SER A 120 -1.19 14.91 -2.69
CA SER A 120 -0.50 14.12 -1.67
C SER A 120 0.99 13.95 -1.97
N ALA A 121 1.38 13.68 -3.22
CA ALA A 121 2.79 13.56 -3.59
C ALA A 121 3.51 14.91 -3.55
N LYS A 122 2.86 16.02 -3.94
CA LYS A 122 3.44 17.38 -3.83
C LYS A 122 3.77 17.72 -2.38
N ILE A 123 2.80 17.55 -1.49
CA ILE A 123 2.94 17.86 -0.06
C ILE A 123 4.03 16.98 0.56
N ASN A 124 4.01 15.67 0.29
CA ASN A 124 4.99 14.75 0.87
C ASN A 124 6.41 15.01 0.34
N LEU A 125 6.58 15.34 -0.94
CA LEU A 125 7.87 15.71 -1.51
C LEU A 125 8.40 17.01 -0.90
N TYR A 126 7.56 18.05 -0.82
CA TYR A 126 7.92 19.32 -0.20
C TYR A 126 8.37 19.14 1.25
N ASN A 127 7.58 18.42 2.06
CA ASN A 127 7.91 18.15 3.45
C ASN A 127 9.23 17.39 3.61
N LEU A 128 9.49 16.43 2.72
CA LEU A 128 10.73 15.66 2.70
C LEU A 128 11.94 16.56 2.39
N GLU A 129 11.85 17.42 1.39
CA GLU A 129 12.95 18.31 0.97
C GLU A 129 13.26 19.38 2.03
N MET A 130 12.24 19.95 2.66
CA MET A 130 12.42 20.90 3.77
C MET A 130 13.14 20.27 4.95
N LYS A 131 12.80 19.02 5.29
CA LYS A 131 13.45 18.29 6.40
C LYS A 131 14.91 17.97 6.14
N ILE A 132 15.28 17.72 4.88
CA ILE A 132 16.68 17.49 4.48
C ILE A 132 17.47 18.79 4.57
N LYS A 133 16.91 19.89 4.06
CA LYS A 133 17.56 21.21 4.07
C LYS A 133 17.85 21.72 5.50
N ASN A 134 16.98 21.42 6.47
CA ASN A 134 17.15 21.85 7.86
C ASN A 134 18.09 20.95 8.69
N LYS A 135 18.67 19.91 8.10
CA LYS A 135 19.61 18.97 8.76
C LYS A 135 21.06 19.11 8.27
N GLN A 136 21.29 20.01 7.33
CA GLN A 136 22.61 20.43 6.83
C GLN A 136 22.94 21.78 7.44
#